data_AF-A0ABC9CPG0-F1
#
_entry.id   AF-A0ABC9CPG0-F1
#
_cell.length_a   1.000
_cell.length_b   1.000
_cell.length_c   1.000
_cell.angle_alpha   90.00
_cell.angle_beta   90.00
_cell.angle_gamma   90.00
#
_symmetry.space_group_name_H-M   'P 1'
#
loop_
_entity.id
_entity.type
_entity.pdbx_description
1 polymer ?
#
loop_
_entity_poly.entity_id
_entity_poly.type
_entity_poly.pdbx_seq_one_letter_code
_entity_poly.pdbx_strand_id
1 'polypeptide(L)'
;MVSVRCTTAHHSLLGSPTCLARPRRWACPVIRAAVAVEAGAQAKVSLIRIGTRGSPLALAQAHETRDKLKAAHSELADEGAIEIIIIKTTGDIVLDKPLADIGGKGLFTKEIDEALLNGTIDIAVHSMKDVPTYLPNGTILPCNLPREDVRDAFISLTANSLAELPAGSLIGSASLRRQSQILYKYPSLKVVNFRGNVQTRLKKLKEGEVQATLLALAGLKRLKLAENATSLLSIDEMLPAVAQGAIGIACRSNDDKMCT
;
A
#
# COMPACT_ATOMS: atom_id res chain seq x y z
N MET A 1 23.95 31.71 -43.95
CA MET A 1 24.07 32.81 -44.93
C MET A 1 24.83 33.94 -44.24
N VAL A 2 26.10 34.11 -44.62
CA VAL A 2 26.99 35.32 -44.58
C VAL A 2 26.88 36.21 -43.32
N SER A 3 27.93 36.47 -42.54
CA SER A 3 29.03 37.34 -42.96
C SER A 3 30.13 37.43 -41.89
N VAL A 4 31.37 37.21 -42.32
CA VAL A 4 32.61 37.66 -41.68
C VAL A 4 32.96 39.02 -42.28
N ARG A 5 33.38 40.01 -41.48
CA ARG A 5 34.20 41.12 -41.99
C ARG A 5 35.39 41.42 -41.10
N CYS A 6 36.53 41.21 -41.73
CA CYS A 6 37.87 41.71 -41.50
C CYS A 6 37.92 43.24 -41.70
N THR A 7 38.87 43.94 -41.05
CA THR A 7 39.86 44.78 -41.74
C THR A 7 40.94 45.33 -40.79
N THR A 8 42.18 45.17 -41.22
CA THR A 8 43.44 45.74 -40.74
C THR A 8 43.84 46.99 -41.56
N ALA A 9 44.60 47.91 -40.97
CA ALA A 9 45.52 48.86 -41.63
C ALA A 9 46.27 49.65 -40.52
N HIS A 10 47.47 50.22 -40.64
CA HIS A 10 48.70 50.05 -41.43
C HIS A 10 49.76 50.99 -40.77
N HIS A 11 51.07 50.69 -40.92
CA HIS A 11 52.25 51.61 -40.91
C HIS A 11 52.74 52.24 -39.58
N SER A 12 53.94 51.91 -39.06
CA SER A 12 55.34 52.29 -39.45
C SER A 12 55.70 53.71 -38.93
N LEU A 13 56.76 54.05 -38.17
CA LEU A 13 58.19 53.72 -38.19
C LEU A 13 58.91 54.38 -36.96
N LEU A 14 60.09 53.83 -36.61
CA LEU A 14 61.29 54.48 -36.03
C LEU A 14 61.31 54.99 -34.56
N GLY A 15 62.30 54.50 -33.79
CA GLY A 15 62.88 55.21 -32.65
C GLY A 15 63.29 54.32 -31.47
N SER A 16 64.58 54.03 -31.34
CA SER A 16 65.27 53.57 -30.11
C SER A 16 66.48 54.49 -29.89
N PRO A 17 67.14 54.57 -28.71
CA PRO A 17 67.01 53.76 -27.49
C PRO A 17 66.98 54.57 -26.17
N THR A 18 66.73 53.90 -25.03
CA THR A 18 67.51 53.95 -23.76
C THR A 18 66.66 53.78 -22.50
N CYS A 19 67.30 53.16 -21.50
CA CYS A 19 66.94 53.06 -20.08
C CYS A 19 65.88 52.02 -19.65
N LEU A 20 66.41 50.81 -19.49
CA LEU A 20 66.12 49.79 -18.47
C LEU A 20 65.28 50.27 -17.26
N ALA A 21 64.04 49.80 -17.19
CA ALA A 21 63.32 49.61 -15.93
C ALA A 21 62.54 48.29 -15.97
N ARG A 22 62.83 47.40 -15.02
CA ARG A 22 62.21 46.07 -14.88
C ARG A 22 60.69 46.17 -14.64
N PRO A 23 59.81 45.53 -15.43
CA PRO A 23 58.44 45.33 -15.04
C PRO A 23 58.34 44.14 -14.08
N ARG A 24 57.71 44.37 -12.93
CA ARG A 24 57.32 43.32 -11.97
C ARG A 24 56.46 42.28 -12.69
N ARG A 25 56.86 41.01 -12.61
CA ARG A 25 56.04 39.87 -13.02
C ARG A 25 54.74 39.88 -12.20
N TRP A 26 53.62 40.16 -12.86
CA TRP A 26 52.32 39.75 -12.34
C TRP A 26 52.22 38.23 -12.54
N ALA A 27 52.26 37.49 -11.44
CA ALA A 27 51.94 36.08 -11.44
C ALA A 27 50.43 35.94 -11.67
N CYS A 28 50.04 35.38 -12.81
CA CYS A 28 48.68 34.86 -12.99
C CYS A 28 48.46 33.74 -11.96
N PRO A 29 47.46 33.82 -11.08
CA PRO A 29 47.15 32.70 -10.21
C PRO A 29 46.59 31.58 -11.08
N VAL A 30 47.29 30.44 -11.09
CA VAL A 30 46.78 29.20 -11.66
C VAL A 30 45.57 28.82 -10.83
N ILE A 31 44.36 29.03 -11.38
CA ILE A 31 43.12 28.56 -10.77
C ILE A 31 43.18 27.03 -10.84
N ARG A 32 43.54 26.38 -9.73
CA ARG A 32 43.30 24.95 -9.55
C ARG A 32 41.79 24.76 -9.55
N ALA A 33 41.26 24.17 -10.62
CA ALA A 33 39.91 23.65 -10.62
C ALA A 33 39.81 22.59 -9.51
N ALA A 34 39.14 22.94 -8.41
CA ALA A 34 38.74 21.98 -7.41
C ALA A 34 37.66 21.10 -8.04
N VAL A 35 37.99 19.84 -8.30
CA VAL A 35 36.99 18.82 -8.62
C VAL A 35 36.23 18.56 -7.33
N ALA A 36 35.05 19.15 -7.21
CA ALA A 36 34.09 18.74 -6.20
C ALA A 36 33.68 17.30 -6.55
N VAL A 37 34.11 16.35 -5.74
CA VAL A 37 33.52 15.02 -5.74
C VAL A 37 32.14 15.20 -5.14
N GLU A 38 31.12 15.28 -5.99
CA GLU A 38 29.74 15.15 -5.53
C GLU A 38 29.63 13.78 -4.86
N ALA A 39 29.40 13.79 -3.55
CA ALA A 39 29.04 12.61 -2.82
C ALA A 39 27.70 12.13 -3.40
N GLY A 40 27.77 11.15 -4.30
CA GLY A 40 26.60 10.48 -4.82
C GLY A 40 25.74 10.01 -3.65
N ALA A 41 24.44 10.29 -3.70
CA ALA A 41 23.50 9.82 -2.71
C ALA A 41 23.60 8.29 -2.64
N GLN A 42 24.28 7.78 -1.62
CA GLN A 42 24.31 6.35 -1.32
C GLN A 42 22.85 5.95 -1.10
N ALA A 43 22.32 5.09 -1.97
CA ALA A 43 20.97 4.55 -1.79
C ALA A 43 20.91 3.90 -0.40
N LYS A 44 20.13 4.51 0.52
CA LYS A 44 19.97 4.01 1.88
C LYS A 44 19.26 2.67 1.77
N VAL A 45 19.98 1.58 2.03
CA VAL A 45 19.41 0.22 2.03
C VAL A 45 18.40 0.14 3.17
N SER A 46 17.15 -0.18 2.86
CA SER A 46 16.10 -0.40 3.85
C SER A 46 16.43 -1.64 4.68
N LEU A 47 16.24 -1.58 6.00
CA LEU A 47 16.50 -2.69 6.90
C LEU A 47 15.39 -3.75 6.82
N ILE A 48 14.16 -3.33 6.50
CA ILE A 48 12.99 -4.18 6.31
C ILE A 48 12.15 -3.66 5.15
N ARG A 49 11.83 -4.53 4.19
CA ARG A 49 10.87 -4.28 3.10
C ARG A 49 9.56 -4.99 3.37
N ILE A 50 8.49 -4.23 3.55
CA ILE A 50 7.13 -4.72 3.83
C ILE A 50 6.34 -4.81 2.52
N GLY A 51 6.03 -6.03 2.09
CA GLY A 51 5.09 -6.27 0.99
C GLY A 51 3.64 -6.15 1.42
N THR A 52 2.85 -5.42 0.64
CA THR A 52 1.41 -5.26 0.88
C THR A 52 0.65 -5.00 -0.43
N ARG A 53 -0.66 -5.18 -0.41
CA ARG A 53 -1.53 -4.74 -1.51
C ARG A 53 -1.64 -3.22 -1.56
N GLY A 54 -1.96 -2.67 -2.73
CA GLY A 54 -2.10 -1.22 -2.93
C GLY A 54 -3.43 -0.60 -2.49
N SER A 55 -4.35 -1.38 -1.92
CA SER A 55 -5.63 -0.82 -1.44
C SER A 55 -5.42 0.05 -0.20
N PRO A 56 -6.25 1.09 0.03
CA PRO A 56 -6.10 1.95 1.22
C PRO A 56 -6.12 1.18 2.54
N LEU A 57 -6.92 0.10 2.64
CA LEU A 57 -6.96 -0.73 3.84
C LEU A 57 -5.66 -1.52 4.03
N ALA A 58 -5.13 -2.10 2.96
CA ALA A 58 -3.88 -2.86 3.01
C ALA A 58 -2.68 -1.97 3.36
N LEU A 59 -2.65 -0.74 2.85
CA LEU A 59 -1.67 0.27 3.25
C LEU A 59 -1.83 0.67 4.72
N ALA A 60 -3.06 0.85 5.21
CA ALA A 60 -3.29 1.11 6.64
C ALA A 60 -2.76 -0.03 7.54
N GLN A 61 -2.90 -1.29 7.11
CA GLN A 61 -2.36 -2.45 7.83
C GLN A 61 -0.81 -2.51 7.79
N ALA A 62 -0.22 -2.17 6.65
CA ALA A 62 1.24 -2.07 6.52
C ALA A 62 1.81 -0.92 7.38
N HIS A 63 1.12 0.22 7.43
CA HIS A 63 1.50 1.33 8.32
C HIS A 63 1.34 0.95 9.79
N GLU A 64 0.25 0.29 10.19
CA GLU A 64 0.06 -0.22 11.56
C GLU A 64 1.21 -1.17 11.96
N THR A 65 1.63 -2.05 11.04
CA THR A 65 2.76 -2.95 11.24
C THR A 65 4.07 -2.19 11.39
N ARG A 66 4.37 -1.27 10.46
CA ARG A 66 5.57 -0.42 10.49
C ARG A 66 5.66 0.37 11.79
N ASP A 67 4.58 1.00 12.22
CA ASP A 67 4.59 1.88 13.39
C ASP A 67 4.83 1.07 14.67
N LYS A 68 4.32 -0.17 14.74
CA LYS A 68 4.64 -1.12 15.83
C LYS A 68 6.11 -1.56 15.80
N LEU A 69 6.66 -1.85 14.64
CA LEU A 69 8.08 -2.18 14.48
C LEU A 69 8.98 -1.01 14.92
N LYS A 70 8.67 0.22 14.49
CA LYS A 70 9.39 1.44 14.93
C LYS A 70 9.34 1.64 16.44
N ALA A 71 8.21 1.33 17.07
CA ALA A 71 8.06 1.46 18.51
C ALA A 71 8.82 0.40 19.30
N ALA A 72 8.98 -0.81 18.75
CA ALA A 72 9.66 -1.92 19.40
C ALA A 72 11.18 -1.95 19.17
N HIS A 73 11.66 -1.41 18.04
CA HIS A 73 13.06 -1.47 17.61
C HIS A 73 13.56 -0.08 17.22
N SER A 74 14.44 0.50 18.04
CA SER A 74 14.92 1.88 17.87
C SER A 74 15.63 2.14 16.53
N GLU A 75 16.36 1.15 16.03
CA GLU A 75 17.07 1.19 14.75
C GLU A 75 16.13 1.24 13.54
N LEU A 76 14.87 0.85 13.71
CA LEU A 76 13.84 0.95 12.68
C LEU A 76 13.12 2.30 12.67
N ALA A 77 13.32 3.13 13.70
CA ALA A 77 12.68 4.44 13.81
C ALA A 77 13.18 5.41 12.73
N ASP A 78 14.45 5.27 12.33
CA ASP A 78 15.11 6.10 11.33
C ASP A 78 14.36 6.15 9.99
N GLU A 79 14.35 7.32 9.37
CA GLU A 79 13.74 7.51 8.05
C GLU A 79 14.42 6.61 7.00
N GLY A 80 13.63 5.84 6.26
CA GLY A 80 14.12 4.87 5.28
C GLY A 80 14.56 3.51 5.84
N ALA A 81 14.51 3.28 7.17
CA ALA A 81 14.81 1.96 7.74
C ALA A 81 13.75 0.90 7.38
N ILE A 82 12.49 1.31 7.21
CA ILE A 82 11.40 0.45 6.74
C ILE A 82 10.85 1.01 5.42
N GLU A 83 10.78 0.15 4.41
CA GLU A 83 10.21 0.45 3.10
C GLU A 83 8.89 -0.32 2.90
N ILE A 84 7.88 0.31 2.31
CA ILE A 84 6.61 -0.35 1.97
C ILE A 84 6.59 -0.57 0.46
N ILE A 85 6.55 -1.84 0.05
CA ILE A 85 6.52 -2.28 -1.34
C ILE A 85 5.09 -2.68 -1.70
N ILE A 86 4.47 -1.89 -2.58
CA ILE A 86 3.13 -2.17 -3.08
C ILE A 86 3.21 -3.23 -4.18
N ILE A 87 2.46 -4.31 -3.99
CA ILE A 87 2.37 -5.42 -4.93
C ILE A 87 0.93 -5.51 -5.44
N LYS A 88 0.77 -5.50 -6.76
CA LYS A 88 -0.53 -5.63 -7.41
C LYS A 88 -0.86 -7.11 -7.55
N THR A 89 -2.01 -7.53 -7.03
CA THR A 89 -2.42 -8.94 -7.08
C THR A 89 -3.44 -9.20 -8.18
N THR A 90 -3.55 -10.45 -8.64
CA THR A 90 -4.59 -10.85 -9.61
C THR A 90 -6.00 -10.48 -9.11
N GLY A 91 -6.25 -10.64 -7.81
CA GLY A 91 -7.54 -10.25 -7.18
C GLY A 91 -7.84 -8.75 -7.22
N ASP A 92 -6.83 -7.89 -7.39
CA ASP A 92 -7.02 -6.46 -7.61
C ASP A 92 -7.36 -6.12 -9.07
N ILE A 93 -6.98 -7.00 -10.01
CA ILE A 93 -7.18 -6.80 -11.46
C ILE A 93 -8.54 -7.35 -11.89
N VAL A 94 -8.91 -8.54 -11.43
CA VAL A 94 -10.14 -9.24 -11.86
C VAL A 94 -11.30 -8.87 -10.93
N LEU A 95 -12.09 -7.87 -11.34
CA LEU A 95 -13.24 -7.36 -10.56
C LEU A 95 -14.61 -7.73 -11.15
N ASP A 96 -14.63 -8.25 -12.37
CA ASP A 96 -15.81 -8.50 -13.21
C ASP A 96 -16.42 -9.90 -13.03
N LYS A 97 -15.75 -10.80 -12.30
CA LYS A 97 -16.22 -12.17 -12.04
C LYS A 97 -16.49 -12.43 -10.55
N PRO A 98 -17.46 -13.30 -10.19
CA PRO A 98 -17.64 -13.74 -8.80
C PRO A 98 -16.40 -14.48 -8.25
N LEU A 99 -16.06 -14.30 -6.97
CA LEU A 99 -14.92 -14.99 -6.29
C LEU A 99 -15.04 -16.50 -6.40
N ALA A 100 -16.26 -17.03 -6.29
CA ALA A 100 -16.52 -18.46 -6.39
C ALA A 100 -16.12 -19.01 -7.77
N ASP A 101 -16.25 -18.18 -8.81
CA ASP A 101 -16.04 -18.56 -10.20
C ASP A 101 -14.59 -18.29 -10.67
N ILE A 102 -13.85 -17.43 -9.96
CA ILE A 102 -12.47 -17.07 -10.34
C ILE A 102 -11.48 -18.21 -10.05
N GLY A 103 -11.84 -19.22 -9.24
CA GLY A 103 -11.10 -20.48 -9.12
C GLY A 103 -9.58 -20.33 -8.98
N GLY A 104 -9.07 -20.11 -7.77
CA GLY A 104 -7.63 -20.02 -7.53
C GLY A 104 -7.33 -19.79 -6.05
N LYS A 105 -6.50 -20.65 -5.45
CA LYS A 105 -6.02 -20.44 -4.08
C LYS A 105 -5.12 -19.19 -4.08
N GLY A 106 -5.32 -18.28 -3.13
CA GLY A 106 -4.42 -17.14 -2.93
C GLY A 106 -4.57 -15.95 -3.89
N LEU A 107 -5.77 -15.66 -4.40
CA LEU A 107 -6.03 -14.53 -5.31
C LEU A 107 -5.48 -13.16 -4.86
N PHE A 108 -5.35 -12.97 -3.54
CA PHE A 108 -4.85 -11.73 -2.94
C PHE A 108 -3.47 -11.88 -2.28
N THR A 109 -2.87 -13.07 -2.33
CA THR A 109 -1.59 -13.35 -1.66
C THR A 109 -0.51 -13.84 -2.61
N LYS A 110 -0.86 -14.52 -3.71
CA LYS A 110 0.09 -15.21 -4.58
C LYS A 110 1.28 -14.35 -5.01
N GLU A 111 1.05 -13.16 -5.54
CA GLU A 111 2.13 -12.29 -6.02
C GLU A 111 2.99 -11.74 -4.87
N ILE A 112 2.40 -11.61 -3.67
CA ILE A 112 3.11 -11.21 -2.46
C ILE A 112 3.96 -12.38 -1.94
N ASP A 113 3.41 -13.58 -1.97
CA ASP A 113 4.11 -14.81 -1.60
C ASP A 113 5.33 -15.05 -2.50
N GLU A 114 5.19 -14.83 -3.82
CA GLU A 114 6.28 -14.89 -4.79
C GLU A 114 7.35 -13.83 -4.51
N ALA A 115 6.95 -12.59 -4.18
CA ALA A 115 7.86 -11.52 -3.80
C ALA A 115 8.60 -11.82 -2.48
N LEU A 116 7.97 -12.53 -1.56
CA LEU A 116 8.58 -12.95 -0.31
C LEU A 116 9.62 -14.06 -0.55
N LEU A 117 9.27 -15.05 -1.35
CA LEU A 117 10.14 -16.19 -1.68
C LEU A 117 11.35 -15.78 -2.53
N ASN A 118 11.21 -14.81 -3.44
CA ASN A 118 12.31 -14.34 -4.28
C ASN A 118 13.19 -13.26 -3.62
N GLY A 119 12.89 -12.86 -2.38
CA GLY A 119 13.66 -11.86 -1.64
C GLY A 119 13.42 -10.41 -2.07
N THR A 120 12.33 -10.11 -2.80
CA THR A 120 11.94 -8.73 -3.14
C THR A 120 11.42 -7.99 -1.90
N ILE A 121 10.71 -8.68 -1.02
CA ILE A 121 10.25 -8.19 0.29
C ILE A 121 10.81 -9.09 1.39
N ASP A 122 10.84 -8.59 2.63
CA ASP A 122 11.33 -9.34 3.80
C ASP A 122 10.18 -9.88 4.65
N ILE A 123 9.10 -9.09 4.77
CA ILE A 123 7.86 -9.52 5.40
C ILE A 123 6.66 -9.15 4.52
N ALA A 124 5.59 -9.93 4.64
CA ALA A 124 4.33 -9.71 3.95
C ALA A 124 3.20 -9.48 4.95
N VAL A 125 2.43 -8.41 4.75
CA VAL A 125 1.32 -8.02 5.64
C VAL A 125 -0.02 -8.31 4.98
N HIS A 126 -0.86 -9.09 5.67
CA HIS A 126 -2.14 -9.53 5.16
C HIS A 126 -3.30 -9.27 6.13
N SER A 127 -4.49 -9.05 5.56
CA SER A 127 -5.72 -9.35 6.28
C SER A 127 -5.85 -10.86 6.41
N MET A 128 -5.87 -11.41 7.64
CA MET A 128 -5.80 -12.87 7.82
C MET A 128 -6.94 -13.66 7.18
N LYS A 129 -8.13 -13.06 7.07
CA LYS A 129 -9.27 -13.69 6.39
C LYS A 129 -9.03 -13.97 4.90
N ASP A 130 -8.04 -13.29 4.29
CA ASP A 130 -7.69 -13.41 2.88
C ASP A 130 -6.49 -14.37 2.67
N VAL A 131 -5.85 -14.83 3.75
CA VAL A 131 -4.73 -15.77 3.72
C VAL A 131 -5.25 -17.19 3.48
N PRO A 132 -4.70 -17.94 2.50
CA PRO A 132 -5.05 -19.34 2.28
C PRO A 132 -4.76 -20.22 3.51
N THR A 133 -5.51 -21.31 3.66
CA THR A 133 -5.30 -22.28 4.75
C THR A 133 -3.97 -23.03 4.64
N TYR A 134 -3.41 -23.13 3.44
CA TYR A 134 -2.09 -23.69 3.19
C TYR A 134 -1.14 -22.56 2.79
N LEU A 135 -0.07 -22.41 3.55
CA LEU A 135 0.99 -21.47 3.21
C LEU A 135 1.91 -22.06 2.13
N PRO A 136 2.45 -21.24 1.23
CA PRO A 136 3.48 -21.67 0.28
C PRO A 136 4.70 -22.26 1.00
N ASN A 137 5.29 -23.32 0.43
CA ASN A 137 6.52 -23.89 0.96
C ASN A 137 7.62 -22.83 1.01
N GLY A 138 8.34 -22.75 2.13
CA GLY A 138 9.39 -21.76 2.33
C GLY A 138 8.91 -20.47 3.00
N THR A 139 7.60 -20.27 3.18
CA THR A 139 7.04 -19.17 3.99
C THR A 139 6.45 -19.69 5.29
N ILE A 140 6.40 -18.82 6.29
CA ILE A 140 5.71 -19.04 7.56
C ILE A 140 4.92 -17.79 7.94
N LEU A 141 3.93 -17.95 8.82
CA LEU A 141 3.12 -16.84 9.36
C LEU A 141 3.19 -16.87 10.89
N PRO A 142 4.32 -16.41 11.48
CA PRO A 142 4.56 -16.55 12.92
C PRO A 142 3.82 -15.49 13.76
N CYS A 143 3.32 -14.42 13.13
CA CYS A 143 2.82 -13.27 13.86
C CYS A 143 1.41 -12.85 13.44
N ASN A 144 0.57 -12.58 14.44
CA ASN A 144 -0.66 -11.83 14.31
C ASN A 144 -0.61 -10.61 15.21
N LEU A 145 -0.98 -9.44 14.67
CA LEU A 145 -1.19 -8.25 15.49
C LEU A 145 -2.42 -8.42 16.39
N PRO A 146 -2.54 -7.64 17.50
CA PRO A 146 -3.72 -7.64 18.34
C PRO A 146 -5.01 -7.51 17.53
N ARG A 147 -5.93 -8.44 17.75
CA ARG A 147 -7.12 -8.59 16.92
C ARG A 147 -8.09 -7.44 17.16
N GLU A 148 -8.56 -6.84 16.08
CA GLU A 148 -9.63 -5.84 16.15
C GLU A 148 -11.01 -6.50 16.24
N ASP A 149 -12.05 -5.69 16.47
CA ASP A 149 -13.44 -6.08 16.47
C ASP A 149 -13.81 -6.93 15.25
N VAL A 150 -14.31 -8.12 15.54
CA VAL A 150 -14.58 -9.16 14.56
C VAL A 150 -15.93 -8.95 13.86
N ARG A 151 -16.81 -8.08 14.37
CA ARG A 151 -18.19 -7.95 13.91
C ARG A 151 -18.30 -7.36 12.50
N ASP A 152 -19.41 -7.70 11.84
CA ASP A 152 -19.84 -7.01 10.63
C ASP A 152 -20.67 -5.78 11.01
N ALA A 153 -20.41 -4.67 10.32
CA ALA A 153 -21.21 -3.47 10.37
C ALA A 153 -22.26 -3.50 9.25
N PHE A 154 -23.50 -3.22 9.62
CA PHE A 154 -24.58 -2.91 8.69
C PHE A 154 -24.49 -1.45 8.29
N ILE A 155 -24.64 -1.18 6.98
CA ILE A 155 -24.51 0.14 6.40
C ILE A 155 -25.68 0.36 5.45
N SER A 156 -26.52 1.33 5.76
CA SER A 156 -27.64 1.78 4.94
C SER A 156 -27.87 3.28 5.15
N LEU A 157 -28.46 3.93 4.14
CA LEU A 157 -28.88 5.33 4.20
C LEU A 157 -30.35 5.49 4.60
N THR A 158 -31.13 4.40 4.59
CA THR A 158 -32.60 4.46 4.68
C THR A 158 -33.20 3.60 5.79
N ALA A 159 -32.42 2.75 6.44
CA ALA A 159 -32.88 1.85 7.50
C ALA A 159 -31.80 1.70 8.59
N ASN A 160 -32.18 1.44 9.84
CA ASN A 160 -31.22 1.29 10.94
C ASN A 160 -30.76 -0.16 11.15
N SER A 161 -31.48 -1.12 10.56
CA SER A 161 -31.20 -2.55 10.69
C SER A 161 -31.63 -3.32 9.43
N LEU A 162 -31.16 -4.57 9.30
CA LEU A 162 -31.63 -5.48 8.26
C LEU A 162 -33.14 -5.77 8.37
N ALA A 163 -33.70 -5.77 9.58
CA ALA A 163 -35.11 -6.06 9.83
C ALA A 163 -36.06 -4.94 9.38
N GLU A 164 -35.56 -3.71 9.29
CA GLU A 164 -36.32 -2.54 8.85
C GLU A 164 -36.38 -2.39 7.32
N LEU A 165 -35.58 -3.17 6.57
CA LEU A 165 -35.56 -3.07 5.12
C LEU A 165 -36.85 -3.67 4.52
N PRO A 166 -37.51 -2.95 3.57
CA PRO A 166 -38.67 -3.48 2.86
C PRO A 166 -38.36 -4.80 2.14
N ALA A 167 -39.37 -5.65 2.00
CA ALA A 167 -39.26 -6.86 1.20
C ALA A 167 -38.77 -6.55 -0.22
N GLY A 168 -37.85 -7.36 -0.73
CA GLY A 168 -37.23 -7.18 -2.04
C GLY A 168 -36.05 -6.20 -2.08
N SER A 169 -35.69 -5.54 -0.97
CA SER A 169 -34.51 -4.66 -0.91
C SER A 169 -33.22 -5.39 -1.31
N LEU A 170 -32.35 -4.69 -2.04
CA LEU A 170 -31.07 -5.21 -2.54
C LEU A 170 -29.96 -4.94 -1.52
N ILE A 171 -29.29 -6.00 -1.09
CA ILE A 171 -28.12 -5.95 -0.21
C ILE A 171 -26.87 -6.26 -1.03
N GLY A 172 -25.88 -5.38 -1.00
CA GLY A 172 -24.60 -5.61 -1.65
C GLY A 172 -23.67 -6.46 -0.80
N SER A 173 -23.38 -7.70 -1.22
CA SER A 173 -22.33 -8.52 -0.61
C SER A 173 -21.84 -9.60 -1.56
N ALA A 174 -20.52 -9.65 -1.78
CA ALA A 174 -19.87 -10.73 -2.52
C ALA A 174 -19.49 -11.96 -1.66
N SER A 175 -19.82 -11.95 -0.36
CA SER A 175 -19.46 -13.02 0.57
C SER A 175 -20.61 -14.02 0.72
N LEU A 176 -20.38 -15.28 0.33
CA LEU A 176 -21.35 -16.36 0.53
C LEU A 176 -21.70 -16.57 2.01
N ARG A 177 -20.72 -16.39 2.91
CA ARG A 177 -20.94 -16.42 4.38
C ARG A 177 -22.01 -15.41 4.82
N ARG A 178 -21.93 -14.18 4.30
CA ARG A 178 -22.91 -13.13 4.64
C ARG A 178 -24.24 -13.37 3.93
N GLN A 179 -24.20 -13.73 2.66
CA GLN A 179 -25.40 -14.02 1.86
C GLN A 179 -26.26 -15.09 2.53
N SER A 180 -25.66 -16.23 2.88
CA SER A 180 -26.37 -17.33 3.55
C SER A 180 -27.01 -16.91 4.87
N GLN A 181 -26.27 -16.22 5.74
CA GLN A 181 -26.79 -15.78 7.05
C GLN A 181 -27.89 -14.72 6.92
N ILE A 182 -27.76 -13.77 5.98
CA ILE A 182 -28.82 -12.79 5.68
C ILE A 182 -30.08 -13.53 5.22
N LEU A 183 -29.96 -14.39 4.21
CA LEU A 183 -31.11 -15.05 3.58
C LEU A 183 -31.76 -16.10 4.49
N TYR A 184 -31.01 -16.68 5.44
CA TYR A 184 -31.56 -17.54 6.47
C TYR A 184 -32.52 -16.79 7.40
N LYS A 185 -32.13 -15.60 7.87
CA LYS A 185 -32.94 -14.81 8.82
C LYS A 185 -33.97 -13.90 8.13
N TYR A 186 -33.66 -13.42 6.92
CA TYR A 186 -34.44 -12.44 6.17
C TYR A 186 -34.66 -12.90 4.71
N PRO A 187 -35.47 -13.96 4.48
CA PRO A 187 -35.63 -14.58 3.15
C PRO A 187 -36.34 -13.68 2.12
N SER A 188 -36.98 -12.59 2.54
CA SER A 188 -37.60 -11.60 1.66
C SER A 188 -36.61 -10.61 1.04
N LEU A 189 -35.38 -10.52 1.55
CA LEU A 189 -34.32 -9.66 1.02
C LEU A 189 -33.63 -10.32 -0.18
N LYS A 190 -33.00 -9.50 -1.02
CA LYS A 190 -32.21 -9.97 -2.16
C LYS A 190 -30.75 -9.60 -1.94
N VAL A 191 -29.82 -10.51 -2.19
CA VAL A 191 -28.38 -10.22 -2.08
C VAL A 191 -27.72 -10.30 -3.44
N VAL A 192 -26.97 -9.26 -3.81
CA VAL A 192 -26.30 -9.14 -5.10
C VAL A 192 -24.79 -9.08 -4.94
N ASN A 193 -24.06 -9.57 -5.94
CA ASN A 193 -22.60 -9.51 -5.96
C ASN A 193 -22.14 -8.04 -5.93
N PHE A 194 -21.29 -7.70 -4.97
CA PHE A 194 -20.90 -6.33 -4.71
C PHE A 194 -19.41 -6.23 -4.39
N ARG A 195 -18.66 -5.61 -5.30
CA ARG A 195 -17.20 -5.68 -5.42
C ARG A 195 -16.55 -4.31 -5.28
N GLY A 196 -15.22 -4.31 -5.21
CA GLY A 196 -14.40 -3.12 -4.99
C GLY A 196 -13.82 -3.07 -3.58
N ASN A 197 -12.93 -2.10 -3.35
CA ASN A 197 -12.41 -1.78 -2.02
C ASN A 197 -13.50 -1.11 -1.16
N VAL A 198 -13.17 -0.80 0.11
CA VAL A 198 -14.13 -0.22 1.07
C VAL A 198 -14.75 1.07 0.53
N GLN A 199 -13.94 2.00 0.05
CA GLN A 199 -14.42 3.29 -0.46
C GLN A 199 -15.30 3.14 -1.70
N THR A 200 -14.92 2.29 -2.65
CA THR A 200 -15.74 2.02 -3.84
C THR A 200 -17.12 1.48 -3.44
N ARG A 201 -17.19 0.57 -2.47
CA ARG A 201 -18.45 0.02 -1.98
C ARG A 201 -19.33 1.07 -1.29
N LEU A 202 -18.73 1.93 -0.46
CA LEU A 202 -19.45 3.04 0.17
C LEU A 202 -19.96 4.05 -0.87
N LYS A 203 -19.18 4.33 -1.92
CA LYS A 203 -19.60 5.18 -3.04
C LYS A 203 -20.81 4.57 -3.77
N LYS A 204 -20.72 3.30 -4.17
CA LYS A 204 -21.80 2.57 -4.85
C LYS A 204 -23.10 2.53 -4.02
N LEU A 205 -22.98 2.40 -2.70
CA LEU A 205 -24.11 2.51 -1.78
C LEU A 205 -24.75 3.92 -1.84
N LYS A 206 -23.93 4.98 -1.79
CA LYS A 206 -24.40 6.37 -1.90
C LYS A 206 -25.05 6.68 -3.25
N GLU A 207 -24.60 6.02 -4.31
CA GLU A 207 -25.17 6.11 -5.65
C GLU A 207 -26.46 5.28 -5.82
N GLY A 208 -26.87 4.53 -4.79
CA GLY A 208 -28.12 3.77 -4.80
C GLY A 208 -28.07 2.46 -5.58
N GLU A 209 -26.88 1.93 -5.90
CA GLU A 209 -26.77 0.60 -6.54
C GLU A 209 -27.38 -0.52 -5.69
N VAL A 210 -27.39 -0.34 -4.37
CA VAL A 210 -27.98 -1.24 -3.36
C VAL A 210 -28.56 -0.40 -2.22
N GLN A 211 -29.54 -0.94 -1.48
CA GLN A 211 -30.14 -0.26 -0.32
C GLN A 211 -29.31 -0.42 0.96
N ALA A 212 -28.49 -1.47 1.04
CA ALA A 212 -27.56 -1.68 2.13
C ALA A 212 -26.34 -2.51 1.71
N THR A 213 -25.28 -2.47 2.50
CA THR A 213 -24.13 -3.37 2.39
C THR A 213 -23.61 -3.74 3.78
N LEU A 214 -22.77 -4.77 3.83
CA LEU A 214 -22.05 -5.17 5.05
C LEU A 214 -20.54 -5.02 4.85
N LEU A 215 -19.86 -4.43 5.84
CA LEU A 215 -18.40 -4.34 5.90
C LEU A 215 -17.88 -4.82 7.25
N ALA A 216 -16.64 -5.30 7.30
CA ALA A 216 -16.05 -5.66 8.59
C ALA A 216 -15.73 -4.38 9.37
N LEU A 217 -16.14 -4.31 10.65
CA LEU A 217 -15.94 -3.09 11.45
C LEU A 217 -14.46 -2.74 11.59
N ALA A 218 -13.58 -3.74 11.77
CA ALA A 218 -12.13 -3.57 11.77
C ALA A 218 -11.59 -2.81 10.56
N GLY A 219 -12.17 -3.05 9.36
CA GLY A 219 -11.75 -2.37 8.14
C GLY A 219 -12.16 -0.89 8.14
N LEU A 220 -13.37 -0.59 8.65
CA LEU A 220 -13.84 0.79 8.79
C LEU A 220 -13.02 1.55 9.83
N LYS A 221 -12.74 0.95 10.99
CA LYS A 221 -11.95 1.59 12.07
C LYS A 221 -10.53 1.92 11.62
N ARG A 222 -9.82 1.00 10.95
CA ARG A 222 -8.48 1.25 10.39
C ARG A 222 -8.45 2.37 9.35
N LEU A 223 -9.55 2.55 8.62
CA LEU A 223 -9.70 3.60 7.63
C LEU A 223 -10.29 4.90 8.19
N LYS A 224 -10.61 4.97 9.49
CA LYS A 224 -11.32 6.10 10.12
C LYS A 224 -12.66 6.41 9.42
N LEU A 225 -13.41 5.35 9.11
CA LEU A 225 -14.72 5.39 8.45
C LEU A 225 -15.81 4.71 9.30
N ALA A 226 -15.57 4.52 10.59
CA ALA A 226 -16.47 3.80 11.49
C ALA A 226 -17.84 4.49 11.64
N GLU A 227 -17.90 5.80 11.43
CA GLU A 227 -19.12 6.60 11.41
C GLU A 227 -20.09 6.23 10.27
N ASN A 228 -19.61 5.51 9.26
CA ASN A 228 -20.49 4.99 8.20
C ASN A 228 -21.27 3.75 8.66
N ALA A 229 -20.90 3.11 9.78
CA ALA A 229 -21.66 1.99 10.31
C ALA A 229 -23.00 2.48 10.88
N THR A 230 -24.10 2.02 10.30
CA THR A 230 -25.45 2.32 10.78
C THR A 230 -25.75 1.54 12.07
N SER A 231 -25.40 0.25 12.08
CA SER A 231 -25.48 -0.60 13.27
C SER A 231 -24.47 -1.75 13.20
N LEU A 232 -24.20 -2.38 14.33
CA LEU A 232 -23.28 -3.51 14.42
C LEU A 232 -24.08 -4.80 14.59
N LEU A 233 -23.79 -5.80 13.75
CA LEU A 233 -24.40 -7.11 13.86
C LEU A 233 -23.68 -7.89 14.97
N SER A 234 -24.45 -8.46 15.90
CA SER A 234 -23.90 -9.36 16.92
C SER A 234 -23.35 -10.64 16.27
N ILE A 235 -22.53 -11.39 17.00
CA ILE A 235 -21.97 -12.65 16.51
C ILE A 235 -23.03 -13.74 16.31
N ASP A 236 -24.16 -13.64 17.00
CA ASP A 236 -25.31 -14.54 16.85
C ASP A 236 -26.12 -14.22 15.58
N GLU A 237 -26.10 -12.95 15.14
CA GLU A 237 -26.75 -12.53 13.90
C GLU A 237 -25.88 -12.73 12.67
N MET A 238 -24.58 -12.55 12.83
CA MET A 238 -23.61 -12.62 11.74
C MET A 238 -22.28 -13.15 12.24
N LEU A 239 -22.16 -14.47 12.27
CA LEU A 239 -20.91 -15.14 12.63
C LEU A 239 -19.79 -14.69 11.66
N PRO A 240 -18.66 -14.18 12.18
CA PRO A 240 -17.63 -13.54 11.37
C PRO A 240 -16.88 -14.53 10.47
N ALA A 241 -16.17 -14.01 9.47
CA ALA A 241 -15.24 -14.84 8.71
C ALA A 241 -14.10 -15.32 9.61
N VAL A 242 -13.55 -16.50 9.31
CA VAL A 242 -12.33 -17.00 9.95
C VAL A 242 -11.25 -15.92 9.86
N ALA A 243 -10.62 -15.65 11.01
CA ALA A 243 -9.58 -14.64 11.19
C ALA A 243 -9.96 -13.19 10.81
N GLN A 244 -11.26 -12.85 10.68
CA GLN A 244 -11.69 -11.46 10.53
C GLN A 244 -11.18 -10.60 11.70
N GLY A 245 -10.71 -9.39 11.38
CA GLY A 245 -10.16 -8.43 12.36
C GLY A 245 -8.66 -8.55 12.59
N ALA A 246 -8.05 -9.71 12.31
CA ALA A 246 -6.62 -9.93 12.50
C ALA A 246 -5.78 -9.50 11.29
N ILE A 247 -4.61 -8.94 11.57
CA ILE A 247 -3.53 -8.73 10.60
C ILE A 247 -2.49 -9.82 10.85
N GLY A 248 -2.11 -10.52 9.78
CA GLY A 248 -1.06 -11.54 9.81
C GLY A 248 0.18 -11.03 9.12
N ILE A 249 1.33 -11.42 9.66
CA ILE A 249 2.65 -11.08 9.11
C ILE A 249 3.34 -12.39 8.78
N ALA A 250 3.68 -12.55 7.50
CA ALA A 250 4.43 -13.68 6.98
C ALA A 250 5.86 -13.29 6.66
N CYS A 251 6.78 -14.25 6.79
CA CYS A 251 8.19 -14.11 6.42
C CYS A 251 8.69 -15.43 5.81
N ARG A 252 9.94 -15.44 5.34
CA ARG A 252 10.58 -16.68 4.89
C ARG A 252 10.93 -17.56 6.08
N SER A 253 10.70 -18.85 5.95
CA SER A 253 10.96 -19.87 6.99
C SER A 253 12.43 -19.98 7.42
N ASN A 254 13.36 -19.53 6.58
CA ASN A 254 14.80 -19.57 6.82
C ASN A 254 15.39 -18.18 7.12
N ASP A 255 14.55 -17.19 7.45
CA ASP A 255 14.98 -15.83 7.74
C ASP A 255 14.83 -15.54 9.25
N ASP A 256 15.79 -16.06 10.03
CA ASP A 256 15.79 -15.95 11.49
C ASP A 256 15.64 -14.50 11.95
N LYS A 257 16.29 -13.55 11.26
CA LYS A 257 16.23 -12.12 11.56
C LYS A 257 14.80 -11.57 11.51
N MET A 258 13.98 -12.03 10.57
CA MET A 258 12.58 -11.60 10.45
C MET A 258 11.62 -12.39 11.35
N CYS A 259 12.04 -13.55 11.87
CA CYS A 259 11.21 -14.42 12.69
C CYS A 259 11.24 -14.07 14.17
N THR A 260 12.38 -13.60 14.67
CA THR A 260 12.62 -13.27 16.09
C THR A 260 12.38 -11.82 16.40
#